data_AF-A0A2S3QQY8-F1
#
_entry.id   AF-A0A2S3QQY8-F1
#
_cell.length_a   1.000
_cell.length_b   1.000
_cell.length_c   1.000
_cell.angle_alpha   90.00
_cell.angle_beta   90.00
_cell.angle_gamma   90.00
#
_symmetry.space_group_name_H-M   'P 1'
#
loop_
_entity.id
_entity.type
_entity.pdbx_description
1 polymer ?
#
loop_
_entity_poly.entity_id
_entity_poly.type
_entity_poly.pdbx_seq_one_letter_code
_entity_poly.pdbx_strand_id
1 'polypeptide(L)'
;MKLSSKIVFLMLTSQLSFGSVFSVFKSAGHGLDELLIKSGIADQEVRSVVANNIELAMKDLSHTGKKEDFSMNTLKMMVSGSQDKARFQRMEEVFTKDSASPEEIKNAINNFVYLSQRYGYNKSGILSCAPCVNKNLSDAGFNFVLSEMKDDYSQRIFKVMSRYSSPVKMSRQINSAVKTQKWSSRTPMLNATDEESLLYFLTAEKVGSPVQKDLISAIRDVSVSGGKVDLFSNTNGHKFYSFLSSGFSDAEMTELTRLLKATSDEMKETKKGTMDAFFDVLQREADEARTPATRQKKLALIEYLRDPDTKCFSK
;
A
#
# COMPACT_ATOMS: atom_id res chain seq x y z
N MET A 1 36.55 53.54 -31.28
CA MET A 1 36.91 52.77 -30.08
C MET A 1 35.65 52.15 -29.51
N LYS A 2 35.59 50.81 -29.45
CA LYS A 2 34.45 50.03 -28.94
C LYS A 2 34.62 49.87 -27.42
N LEU A 3 33.69 50.38 -26.60
CA LEU A 3 33.57 49.97 -25.21
C LEU A 3 32.47 48.91 -25.10
N SER A 4 32.88 47.67 -24.85
CA SER A 4 32.02 46.55 -24.51
C SER A 4 31.68 46.64 -23.01
N SER A 5 30.44 46.99 -22.69
CA SER A 5 29.93 46.91 -21.32
C SER A 5 29.45 45.48 -21.09
N LYS A 6 30.26 44.67 -20.40
CA LYS A 6 29.89 43.33 -19.94
C LYS A 6 28.86 43.47 -18.82
N ILE A 7 27.61 43.15 -19.13
CA ILE A 7 26.58 42.89 -18.12
C ILE A 7 26.96 41.58 -17.42
N VAL A 8 27.41 41.69 -16.17
CA VAL A 8 27.56 40.55 -15.26
C VAL A 8 26.16 40.15 -14.83
N PHE A 9 25.66 39.04 -15.39
CA PHE A 9 24.44 38.40 -14.93
C PHE A 9 24.76 37.66 -13.62
N LEU A 10 24.52 38.33 -12.49
CA LEU A 10 24.59 37.71 -11.18
C LEU A 10 23.35 36.81 -11.03
N MET A 11 23.45 35.54 -11.41
CA MET A 11 22.46 34.54 -11.01
C MET A 11 22.62 34.30 -9.51
N LEU A 12 21.83 35.02 -8.70
CA LEU A 12 21.55 34.62 -7.34
C LEU A 12 20.75 33.32 -7.40
N THR A 13 21.45 32.18 -7.36
CA THR A 13 20.84 30.94 -6.89
C THR A 13 20.62 31.13 -5.40
N SER A 14 19.39 31.49 -5.01
CA SER A 14 18.98 31.42 -3.61
C SER A 14 19.09 29.96 -3.17
N GLN A 15 20.22 29.62 -2.55
CA GLN A 15 20.34 28.38 -1.79
C GLN A 15 19.40 28.52 -0.59
N LEU A 16 18.18 28.01 -0.74
CA LEU A 16 17.33 27.71 0.42
C LEU A 16 18.10 26.66 1.23
N SER A 17 18.76 27.12 2.29
CA SER A 17 19.33 26.27 3.33
C SER A 17 18.15 25.67 4.09
N PHE A 18 17.70 24.50 3.64
CA PHE A 18 16.80 23.68 4.43
C PHE A 18 17.64 23.03 5.54
N GLY A 19 17.29 23.26 6.81
CA GLY A 19 18.09 22.80 7.95
C GLY A 19 18.35 21.28 8.00
N SER A 20 17.46 20.45 7.45
CA SER A 20 17.68 19.02 7.18
C SER A 20 16.55 18.50 6.29
N VAL A 21 16.76 17.41 5.54
CA VAL A 21 15.69 16.76 4.74
C VAL A 21 14.45 16.44 5.59
N PHE A 22 14.62 16.02 6.84
CA PHE A 22 13.50 15.74 7.73
C PHE A 22 12.70 16.99 8.10
N SER A 23 13.36 18.14 8.31
CA SER A 23 12.65 19.40 8.58
C SER A 23 11.76 19.82 7.40
N VAL A 24 12.19 19.50 6.19
CA VAL A 24 11.41 19.69 4.96
C VAL A 24 10.19 18.78 4.94
N PHE A 25 10.33 17.50 5.30
CA PHE A 25 9.19 16.59 5.41
C PHE A 25 8.18 17.02 6.50
N LYS A 26 8.67 17.48 7.66
CA LYS A 26 7.81 17.90 8.77
C LYS A 26 7.02 19.18 8.47
N SER A 27 7.55 20.06 7.63
CA SER A 27 6.95 21.37 7.35
C SER A 27 5.86 21.36 6.26
N ALA A 28 5.57 20.20 5.64
CA ALA A 28 4.48 19.95 4.67
C ALA A 28 4.06 21.22 3.88
N GLY A 29 4.80 21.54 2.82
CA GLY A 29 4.58 22.75 2.02
C GLY A 29 5.58 22.87 0.86
N HIS A 30 5.87 24.11 0.42
CA HIS A 30 6.73 24.41 -0.73
C HIS A 30 8.11 23.75 -0.69
N GLY A 31 8.73 23.60 0.49
CA GLY A 31 10.04 22.97 0.61
C GLY A 31 10.05 21.49 0.19
N LEU A 32 8.99 20.75 0.53
CA LEU A 32 8.85 19.34 0.15
C LEU A 32 8.63 19.22 -1.35
N ASP A 33 7.77 20.07 -1.91
CA ASP A 33 7.51 20.10 -3.35
C ASP A 33 8.79 20.34 -4.16
N GLU A 34 9.59 21.33 -3.76
CA GLU A 34 10.89 21.61 -4.38
C GLU A 34 11.89 20.45 -4.25
N LEU A 35 11.94 19.81 -3.08
CA LEU A 35 12.82 18.65 -2.85
C LEU A 35 12.44 17.49 -3.77
N LEU A 36 11.15 17.22 -3.94
CA LEU A 36 10.66 16.16 -4.82
C LEU A 36 10.92 16.49 -6.30
N ILE A 37 10.74 17.75 -6.72
CA ILE A 37 11.09 18.20 -8.08
C ILE A 37 12.58 17.99 -8.35
N LYS A 38 13.45 18.44 -7.44
CA LYS A 38 14.91 18.23 -7.54
C LYS A 38 15.30 16.75 -7.52
N SER A 39 14.45 15.90 -6.94
CA SER A 39 14.58 14.44 -6.93
C SER A 39 14.03 13.76 -8.20
N GLY A 40 13.72 14.53 -9.25
CA GLY A 40 13.23 14.01 -10.52
C GLY A 40 11.76 13.61 -10.52
N ILE A 41 10.98 14.05 -9.53
CA ILE A 41 9.53 13.78 -9.43
C ILE A 41 8.78 15.02 -9.95
N ALA A 42 8.80 15.20 -11.27
CA ALA A 42 8.24 16.38 -11.94
C ALA A 42 6.70 16.35 -12.05
N ASP A 43 6.08 15.19 -11.94
CA ASP A 43 4.63 15.03 -11.99
C ASP A 43 3.97 15.51 -10.67
N GLN A 44 3.02 16.45 -10.78
CA GLN A 44 2.36 17.07 -9.63
C GLN A 44 1.46 16.08 -8.87
N GLU A 45 0.79 15.17 -9.57
CA GLU A 45 -0.07 14.16 -8.96
C GLU A 45 0.78 13.21 -8.11
N VAL A 46 1.90 12.74 -8.65
CA VAL A 46 2.86 11.90 -7.93
C VAL A 46 3.39 12.62 -6.68
N ARG A 47 3.79 13.89 -6.79
CA ARG A 47 4.26 14.66 -5.63
C ARG A 47 3.19 14.81 -4.56
N SER A 48 1.95 15.08 -4.95
CA SER A 48 0.82 15.19 -4.02
C SER A 48 0.59 13.88 -3.26
N VAL A 49 0.63 12.74 -3.96
CA VAL A 49 0.48 11.43 -3.35
C VAL A 49 1.62 11.11 -2.39
N VAL A 50 2.87 11.40 -2.78
CA VAL A 50 4.04 11.19 -1.91
C VAL A 50 3.97 12.05 -0.65
N ALA A 51 3.61 13.33 -0.78
CA ALA A 51 3.45 14.22 0.37
C ALA A 51 2.36 13.71 1.32
N ASN A 52 1.21 13.27 0.78
CA ASN A 52 0.14 12.67 1.56
C ASN A 52 0.58 11.38 2.28
N ASN A 53 1.31 10.50 1.60
CA ASN A 53 1.84 9.28 2.20
C ASN A 53 2.78 9.57 3.39
N ILE A 54 3.63 10.60 3.29
CA ILE A 54 4.52 11.01 4.38
C ILE A 54 3.70 11.51 5.58
N GLU A 55 2.69 12.35 5.34
CA GLU A 55 1.81 12.84 6.40
C GLU A 55 1.07 11.67 7.08
N LEU A 56 0.50 10.75 6.31
CA LEU A 56 -0.20 9.59 6.83
C LEU A 56 0.74 8.65 7.60
N ALA A 57 1.96 8.43 7.11
CA ALA A 57 2.98 7.65 7.82
C ALA A 57 3.32 8.27 9.18
N MET A 58 3.44 9.61 9.26
CA MET A 58 3.66 10.31 10.53
C MET A 58 2.46 10.19 11.49
N LYS A 59 1.22 10.28 10.98
CA LYS A 59 0.01 10.05 11.78
C LYS A 59 -0.05 8.63 12.32
N ASP A 60 0.28 7.65 11.50
CA ASP A 60 0.23 6.23 11.87
C ASP A 60 1.28 5.87 12.94
N LEU A 61 2.48 6.46 12.82
CA LEU A 61 3.55 6.33 13.81
C LEU A 61 3.37 7.19 15.06
N SER A 62 2.32 8.00 15.12
CA SER A 62 1.99 8.82 16.27
C SER A 62 1.09 8.08 17.25
N HIS A 63 1.41 8.17 18.54
CA HIS A 63 0.61 7.54 19.60
C HIS A 63 -0.82 8.12 19.68
N THR A 64 -0.99 9.39 19.32
CA THR A 64 -2.27 10.10 19.37
C THR A 64 -3.03 10.07 18.04
N GLY A 65 -2.39 9.58 16.97
CA GLY A 65 -2.90 9.65 15.61
C GLY A 65 -2.72 11.01 14.91
N LYS A 66 -2.04 11.97 15.56
CA LYS A 66 -1.75 13.31 15.03
C LYS A 66 -0.30 13.41 14.56
N LYS A 67 -0.07 14.01 13.38
CA LYS A 67 1.27 14.09 12.77
C LYS A 67 2.26 14.90 13.62
N GLU A 68 1.76 15.87 14.38
CA GLU A 68 2.55 16.76 15.22
C GLU A 68 3.27 16.01 16.34
N ASP A 69 2.67 14.91 16.79
CA ASP A 69 3.17 14.05 17.88
C ASP A 69 4.14 12.96 17.38
N PHE A 70 4.44 12.92 16.07
CA PHE A 70 5.43 12.01 15.52
C PHE A 70 6.84 12.30 16.05
N SER A 71 7.57 11.24 16.41
CA SER A 71 8.95 11.31 16.91
C SER A 71 9.82 10.22 16.28
N MET A 72 10.92 10.65 15.65
CA MET A 72 11.92 9.73 15.08
C MET A 72 12.57 8.84 16.15
N ASN A 73 12.79 9.38 17.36
CA ASN A 73 13.33 8.63 18.48
C ASN A 73 12.37 7.53 18.94
N THR A 74 11.06 7.83 18.95
CA THR A 74 10.04 6.82 19.28
C THR A 74 10.07 5.70 18.25
N LEU A 75 10.12 6.03 16.94
CA LEU A 75 10.26 5.03 15.89
C LEU A 75 11.53 4.18 16.10
N LYS A 76 12.68 4.80 16.37
CA LYS A 76 13.95 4.10 16.66
C LYS A 76 13.83 3.07 17.77
N MET A 77 13.09 3.39 18.83
CA MET A 77 12.84 2.49 19.96
C MET A 77 11.89 1.33 19.61
N MET A 78 10.95 1.56 18.70
CA MET A 78 9.97 0.55 18.26
C MET A 78 10.58 -0.45 17.27
N VAL A 79 11.46 0.03 16.39
CA VAL A 79 12.05 -0.78 15.32
C VAL A 79 12.90 -1.93 15.90
N SER A 80 12.57 -3.14 15.47
CA SER A 80 13.16 -4.38 15.97
C SER A 80 13.59 -5.29 14.82
N GLY A 81 14.55 -6.18 15.05
CA GLY A 81 15.11 -7.03 14.00
C GLY A 81 16.17 -6.33 13.13
N SER A 82 17.11 -7.11 12.62
CA SER A 82 18.30 -6.58 11.92
C SER A 82 17.95 -5.87 10.61
N GLN A 83 17.04 -6.43 9.80
CA GLN A 83 16.65 -5.85 8.52
C GLN A 83 15.91 -4.52 8.68
N ASP A 84 14.95 -4.43 9.61
CA ASP A 84 14.21 -3.19 9.83
C ASP A 84 15.09 -2.12 10.48
N LYS A 85 16.01 -2.51 11.38
CA LYS A 85 17.04 -1.58 11.89
C LYS A 85 17.91 -1.00 10.78
N ALA A 86 18.33 -1.83 9.81
CA ALA A 86 19.07 -1.36 8.64
C ALA A 86 18.23 -0.47 7.71
N ARG A 87 16.91 -0.68 7.62
CA ARG A 87 15.99 0.24 6.91
C ARG A 87 15.89 1.58 7.64
N PHE A 88 15.72 1.53 8.95
CA PHE A 88 15.65 2.73 9.80
C PHE A 88 16.95 3.54 9.71
N GLN A 89 18.12 2.91 9.84
CA GLN A 89 19.41 3.60 9.74
C GLN A 89 19.59 4.31 8.39
N ARG A 90 19.35 3.62 7.27
CA ARG A 90 19.43 4.22 5.93
C ARG A 90 18.47 5.40 5.75
N MET A 91 17.26 5.30 6.30
CA MET A 91 16.29 6.39 6.29
C MET A 91 16.75 7.56 7.19
N GLU A 92 17.16 7.29 8.43
CA GLU A 92 17.64 8.28 9.41
C GLU A 92 18.87 9.05 8.85
N GLU A 93 19.80 8.35 8.22
CA GLU A 93 20.96 8.95 7.56
C GLU A 93 20.57 9.94 6.46
N VAL A 94 19.59 9.61 5.61
CA VAL A 94 19.14 10.52 4.55
C VAL A 94 18.39 11.71 5.14
N PHE A 95 17.57 11.46 6.15
CA PHE A 95 16.72 12.46 6.79
C PHE A 95 17.52 13.51 7.57
N THR A 96 18.74 13.17 8.00
CA THR A 96 19.65 14.09 8.72
C THR A 96 20.59 14.87 7.81
N LYS A 97 20.69 14.54 6.51
CA LYS A 97 21.51 15.29 5.54
C LYS A 97 20.90 16.65 5.20
N ASP A 98 21.76 17.60 4.88
CA ASP A 98 21.39 18.90 4.28
C ASP A 98 20.96 18.72 2.82
N SER A 99 21.59 17.79 2.11
CA SER A 99 21.27 17.41 0.74
C SER A 99 21.46 15.91 0.53
N ALA A 100 20.50 15.27 -0.13
CA ALA A 100 20.57 13.87 -0.52
C ALA A 100 20.31 13.74 -2.02
N SER A 101 20.82 12.66 -2.62
CA SER A 101 20.55 12.36 -4.02
C SER A 101 19.08 11.98 -4.23
N PRO A 102 18.56 12.14 -5.46
CA PRO A 102 17.20 11.73 -5.82
C PRO A 102 16.85 10.30 -5.38
N GLU A 103 17.76 9.36 -5.60
CA GLU A 103 17.57 7.95 -5.30
C GLU A 103 17.57 7.67 -3.79
N GLU A 104 18.41 8.37 -3.03
CA GLU A 104 18.41 8.29 -1.56
C GLU A 104 17.08 8.77 -0.98
N ILE A 105 16.51 9.86 -1.50
CA ILE A 105 15.24 10.43 -1.04
C ILE A 105 14.10 9.44 -1.29
N LYS A 106 14.01 8.88 -2.50
CA LYS A 106 12.99 7.86 -2.85
C LYS A 106 13.08 6.64 -1.94
N ASN A 107 14.28 6.11 -1.75
CA ASN A 107 14.51 4.96 -0.88
C ASN A 107 14.21 5.26 0.60
N ALA A 108 14.55 6.45 1.08
CA ALA A 108 14.25 6.86 2.45
C ALA A 108 12.73 6.98 2.68
N ILE A 109 11.99 7.56 1.74
CA ILE A 109 10.51 7.64 1.80
C ILE A 109 9.89 6.23 1.78
N ASN A 110 10.33 5.36 0.87
CA ASN A 110 9.83 3.97 0.82
C ASN A 110 10.12 3.21 2.13
N ASN A 111 11.32 3.39 2.71
CA ASN A 111 11.64 2.79 4.01
C ASN A 111 10.79 3.39 5.13
N PHE A 112 10.53 4.70 5.12
CA PHE A 112 9.72 5.38 6.12
C PHE A 112 8.26 4.87 6.10
N VAL A 113 7.64 4.81 4.92
CA VAL A 113 6.28 4.27 4.73
C VAL A 113 6.22 2.78 5.09
N TYR A 114 7.23 2.00 4.72
CA TYR A 114 7.31 0.59 5.15
C TYR A 114 7.35 0.46 6.68
N LEU A 115 8.14 1.29 7.35
CA LEU A 115 8.26 1.27 8.81
C LEU A 115 6.98 1.75 9.49
N SER A 116 6.24 2.70 8.90
CA SER A 116 4.94 3.10 9.44
C SER A 116 3.95 1.95 9.43
N GLN A 117 3.79 1.25 8.31
CA GLN A 117 2.87 0.10 8.21
C GLN A 117 3.29 -1.06 9.13
N ARG A 118 4.59 -1.22 9.39
CA ARG A 118 5.11 -2.31 10.23
C ARG A 118 5.03 -2.04 11.73
N TYR A 119 5.21 -0.78 12.13
CA TYR A 119 5.32 -0.37 13.53
C TYR A 119 4.26 0.67 13.94
N GLY A 120 3.29 0.96 13.08
CA GLY A 120 2.22 1.90 13.33
C GLY A 120 1.40 1.55 14.55
N TYR A 121 0.83 2.58 15.19
CA TYR A 121 -0.10 2.40 16.29
C TYR A 121 -1.52 2.05 15.80
N ASN A 122 -1.77 2.14 14.49
CA ASN A 122 -3.05 1.84 13.85
C ASN A 122 -4.22 2.65 14.47
N LYS A 123 -3.93 3.88 14.91
CA LYS A 123 -4.89 4.77 15.59
C LYS A 123 -5.71 5.61 14.63
N SER A 124 -5.12 5.96 13.49
CA SER A 124 -5.75 6.82 12.49
C SER A 124 -6.39 6.04 11.35
N GLY A 125 -6.41 4.71 11.43
CA GLY A 125 -7.03 3.85 10.42
C GLY A 125 -6.35 3.96 9.05
N ILE A 126 -5.03 3.93 9.01
CA ILE A 126 -4.24 4.15 7.81
C ILE A 126 -3.77 2.81 7.26
N LEU A 127 -4.00 2.54 5.97
CA LEU A 127 -3.56 1.32 5.28
C LEU A 127 -2.97 1.63 3.92
N SER A 128 -2.10 0.74 3.47
CA SER A 128 -1.57 0.74 2.11
C SER A 128 -2.62 0.20 1.12
N CYS A 129 -3.02 1.05 0.18
CA CYS A 129 -3.84 0.71 -0.97
C CYS A 129 -2.97 0.27 -2.15
N ALA A 130 -2.91 -1.03 -2.42
CA ALA A 130 -2.18 -1.56 -3.58
C ALA A 130 -2.79 -1.15 -4.94
N PRO A 131 -4.12 -1.16 -5.13
CA PRO A 131 -4.77 -0.71 -6.38
C PRO A 131 -4.57 0.78 -6.68
N CYS A 132 -4.31 1.60 -5.66
CA CYS A 132 -4.10 3.03 -5.84
C CYS A 132 -2.70 3.36 -6.37
N VAL A 133 -1.78 2.38 -6.40
CA VAL A 133 -0.44 2.58 -6.98
C VAL A 133 -0.57 2.59 -8.51
N ASN A 134 -0.69 3.79 -9.07
CA ASN A 134 -0.73 3.99 -10.52
C ASN A 134 0.67 3.84 -11.15
N LYS A 135 0.70 3.68 -12.48
CA LYS A 135 1.94 3.52 -13.24
C LYS A 135 2.92 4.68 -13.01
N ASN A 136 2.43 5.92 -12.97
CA ASN A 136 3.27 7.11 -12.78
C ASN A 136 3.99 7.10 -11.42
N LEU A 137 3.32 6.66 -10.35
CA LEU A 137 3.89 6.54 -9.02
C LEU A 137 4.94 5.43 -8.96
N SER A 138 4.65 4.28 -9.59
CA SER A 138 5.58 3.16 -9.70
C SER A 138 6.82 3.52 -10.53
N ASP A 139 6.64 4.15 -11.69
CA ASP A 139 7.73 4.62 -12.57
C ASP A 139 8.59 5.68 -11.86
N ALA A 140 8.01 6.45 -10.94
CA ALA A 140 8.74 7.38 -10.08
C ALA A 140 9.52 6.69 -8.95
N GLY A 141 9.33 5.39 -8.74
CA GLY A 141 10.02 4.56 -7.75
C GLY A 141 9.27 4.37 -6.43
N PHE A 142 7.98 4.70 -6.36
CA PHE A 142 7.17 4.57 -5.16
C PHE A 142 6.17 3.42 -5.30
N ASN A 143 6.13 2.57 -4.26
CA ASN A 143 5.43 1.28 -4.32
C ASN A 143 4.23 1.18 -3.38
N PHE A 144 3.80 2.31 -2.81
CA PHE A 144 2.76 2.38 -1.79
C PHE A 144 1.91 3.64 -1.98
N VAL A 145 0.63 3.52 -1.68
CA VAL A 145 -0.27 4.64 -1.42
C VAL A 145 -0.91 4.38 -0.08
N LEU A 146 -0.80 5.32 0.86
CA LEU A 146 -1.51 5.23 2.13
C LEU A 146 -2.87 5.90 1.99
N SER A 147 -3.88 5.29 2.59
CA SER A 147 -5.25 5.79 2.63
C SER A 147 -5.78 5.73 4.05
N GLU A 148 -6.50 6.78 4.44
CA GLU A 148 -7.15 6.88 5.75
C GLU A 148 -8.60 6.38 5.64
N MET A 149 -8.92 5.32 6.37
CA MET A 149 -10.27 4.75 6.41
C MET A 149 -11.09 5.42 7.49
N LYS A 150 -12.20 6.07 7.11
CA LYS A 150 -13.01 6.89 8.02
C LYS A 150 -14.33 6.26 8.44
N ASP A 151 -14.73 5.14 7.86
CA ASP A 151 -15.98 4.49 8.22
C ASP A 151 -15.89 3.75 9.57
N ASP A 152 -17.05 3.63 10.24
CA ASP A 152 -17.15 3.08 11.58
C ASP A 152 -16.66 1.62 11.69
N TYR A 153 -16.85 0.82 10.63
CA TYR A 153 -16.41 -0.57 10.63
C TYR A 153 -14.89 -0.66 10.53
N SER A 154 -14.27 0.10 9.64
CA SER A 154 -12.82 0.22 9.56
C SER A 154 -12.24 0.69 10.88
N GLN A 155 -12.78 1.77 11.48
CA GLN A 155 -12.34 2.26 12.79
C GLN A 155 -12.45 1.19 13.89
N ARG A 156 -13.51 0.38 13.88
CA ARG A 156 -13.66 -0.77 14.78
C ARG A 156 -12.61 -1.85 14.53
N ILE A 157 -12.31 -2.16 13.27
CA ILE A 157 -11.27 -3.11 12.88
C ILE A 157 -9.90 -2.63 13.38
N PHE A 158 -9.54 -1.37 13.11
CA PHE A 158 -8.27 -0.79 13.57
C PHE A 158 -8.15 -0.75 15.09
N LYS A 159 -9.24 -0.47 15.82
CA LYS A 159 -9.25 -0.56 17.27
C LYS A 159 -8.93 -1.96 17.80
N VAL A 160 -9.31 -3.01 17.07
CA VAL A 160 -8.92 -4.39 17.40
C VAL A 160 -7.46 -4.63 17.00
N MET A 161 -7.06 -4.19 15.80
CA MET A 161 -5.69 -4.34 15.28
C MET A 161 -4.64 -3.64 16.15
N SER A 162 -4.97 -2.49 16.75
CA SER A 162 -4.03 -1.72 17.59
C SER A 162 -3.53 -2.48 18.82
N ARG A 163 -4.15 -3.62 19.17
CA ARG A 163 -3.69 -4.54 20.22
C ARG A 163 -2.45 -5.34 19.80
N TYR A 164 -2.18 -5.41 18.49
CA TYR A 164 -1.12 -6.18 17.86
C TYR A 164 -0.06 -5.27 17.21
N SER A 165 0.28 -4.16 17.87
CA SER A 165 1.15 -3.09 17.37
C SER A 165 2.64 -3.44 17.23
N SER A 166 3.02 -4.72 17.27
CA SER A 166 4.39 -5.15 17.01
C SER A 166 4.42 -6.30 16.01
N PRO A 167 5.44 -6.40 15.15
CA PRO A 167 5.52 -7.45 14.12
C PRO A 167 5.37 -8.86 14.68
N VAL A 168 5.96 -9.12 15.85
CA VAL A 168 5.86 -10.42 16.54
C VAL A 168 4.42 -10.72 16.96
N LYS A 169 3.71 -9.73 17.51
CA LYS A 169 2.31 -9.91 17.93
C LYS A 169 1.39 -10.07 16.72
N MET A 170 1.60 -9.26 15.68
CA MET A 170 0.86 -9.33 14.42
C MET A 170 1.02 -10.70 13.76
N SER A 171 2.26 -11.15 13.55
CA SER A 171 2.55 -12.46 12.95
C SER A 171 1.96 -13.62 13.77
N ARG A 172 2.05 -13.57 15.11
CA ARG A 172 1.39 -14.57 15.98
C ARG A 172 -0.12 -14.57 15.83
N GLN A 173 -0.74 -13.39 15.76
CA GLN A 173 -2.18 -13.26 15.60
C GLN A 173 -2.65 -13.78 14.24
N ILE A 174 -1.94 -13.46 13.15
CA ILE A 174 -2.22 -13.98 11.80
C ILE A 174 -2.14 -15.51 11.81
N ASN A 175 -1.02 -16.07 12.26
CA ASN A 175 -0.84 -17.53 12.32
C ASN A 175 -1.92 -18.21 13.17
N SER A 176 -2.28 -17.62 14.31
CA SER A 176 -3.34 -18.13 15.18
C SER A 176 -4.71 -18.11 14.51
N ALA A 177 -5.06 -17.01 13.82
CA ALA A 177 -6.33 -16.87 13.14
C ALA A 177 -6.45 -17.83 11.94
N VAL A 178 -5.42 -17.89 11.09
CA VAL A 178 -5.33 -18.82 9.94
C VAL A 178 -5.48 -20.28 10.42
N LYS A 179 -4.75 -20.67 11.48
CA LYS A 179 -4.86 -22.01 12.08
C LYS A 179 -6.24 -22.29 12.66
N THR A 180 -6.85 -21.33 13.36
CA THR A 180 -8.18 -21.48 13.96
C THR A 180 -9.25 -21.72 12.90
N GLN A 181 -9.15 -20.99 11.79
CA GLN A 181 -10.04 -21.14 10.64
C GLN A 181 -9.73 -22.40 9.79
N LYS A 182 -8.63 -23.10 10.09
CA LYS A 182 -8.10 -24.23 9.31
C LYS A 182 -7.82 -23.85 7.85
N TRP A 183 -7.50 -22.58 7.61
CA TRP A 183 -7.01 -22.11 6.31
C TRP A 183 -5.51 -22.35 6.24
N SER A 184 -4.98 -22.66 5.05
CA SER A 184 -3.56 -22.83 4.72
C SER A 184 -2.72 -23.65 5.72
N SER A 185 -2.01 -24.67 5.25
CA SER A 185 -1.14 -25.47 6.14
C SER A 185 -0.04 -24.63 6.82
N ARG A 186 0.40 -23.55 6.17
CA ARG A 186 1.44 -22.64 6.64
C ARG A 186 1.18 -21.23 6.14
N THR A 187 1.39 -20.23 7.01
CA THR A 187 1.51 -18.83 6.58
C THR A 187 2.97 -18.57 6.19
N PRO A 188 3.27 -18.06 4.99
CA PRO A 188 4.62 -17.70 4.60
C PRO A 188 5.11 -16.48 5.41
N MET A 189 6.40 -16.15 5.28
CA MET A 189 6.88 -14.86 5.78
C MET A 189 6.34 -13.76 4.88
N LEU A 190 5.51 -12.89 5.44
CA LEU A 190 4.87 -11.79 4.73
C LEU A 190 5.70 -10.50 4.93
N ASN A 191 5.64 -9.60 3.96
CA ASN A 191 6.15 -8.23 4.15
C ASN A 191 5.15 -7.43 5.00
N ALA A 192 5.56 -6.25 5.49
CA ALA A 192 4.73 -5.42 6.37
C ALA A 192 3.33 -5.12 5.81
N THR A 193 3.24 -4.75 4.53
CA THR A 193 1.97 -4.42 3.86
C THR A 193 1.03 -5.62 3.77
N ASP A 194 1.57 -6.79 3.43
CA ASP A 194 0.81 -8.03 3.34
C ASP A 194 0.40 -8.52 4.75
N GLU A 195 1.26 -8.38 5.76
CA GLU A 195 0.93 -8.68 7.16
C GLU A 195 -0.25 -7.82 7.65
N GLU A 196 -0.18 -6.51 7.42
CA GLU A 196 -1.21 -5.58 7.86
C GLU A 196 -2.55 -5.80 7.13
N SER A 197 -2.50 -5.96 5.80
CA SER A 197 -3.66 -6.25 4.97
C SER A 197 -4.35 -7.56 5.36
N LEU A 198 -3.57 -8.60 5.62
CA LEU A 198 -4.10 -9.89 6.06
C LEU A 198 -4.67 -9.82 7.47
N LEU A 199 -4.03 -9.09 8.39
CA LEU A 199 -4.58 -8.87 9.73
C LEU A 199 -5.90 -8.11 9.65
N TYR A 200 -6.00 -7.10 8.78
CA TYR A 200 -7.25 -6.38 8.51
C TYR A 200 -8.34 -7.34 8.01
N PHE A 201 -8.04 -8.13 6.98
CA PHE A 201 -8.93 -9.16 6.43
C PHE A 201 -9.47 -10.12 7.50
N LEU A 202 -8.57 -10.71 8.30
CA LEU A 202 -8.92 -11.66 9.36
C LEU A 202 -9.73 -11.03 10.50
N THR A 203 -9.54 -9.73 10.73
CA THR A 203 -10.28 -8.97 11.75
C THR A 203 -11.66 -8.59 11.23
N ALA A 204 -11.75 -8.15 9.97
CA ALA A 204 -12.99 -7.81 9.27
C ALA A 204 -13.95 -9.00 9.21
N GLU A 205 -13.45 -10.24 9.09
CA GLU A 205 -14.29 -11.45 9.16
C GLU A 205 -15.13 -11.50 10.45
N LYS A 206 -14.56 -11.02 11.56
CA LYS A 206 -15.20 -11.05 12.88
C LYS A 206 -16.10 -9.83 13.10
N VAL A 207 -15.58 -8.63 12.82
CA VAL A 207 -16.20 -7.37 13.26
C VAL A 207 -16.53 -6.38 12.14
N GLY A 208 -16.24 -6.73 10.89
CA GLY A 208 -16.50 -5.91 9.71
C GLY A 208 -17.97 -5.81 9.34
N SER A 209 -18.24 -4.97 8.35
CA SER A 209 -19.58 -4.75 7.78
C SER A 209 -20.10 -6.00 7.06
N PRO A 210 -21.41 -6.10 6.79
CA PRO A 210 -21.95 -7.17 5.96
C PRO A 210 -21.26 -7.26 4.58
N VAL A 211 -21.06 -6.12 3.92
CA VAL A 211 -20.40 -6.06 2.60
C VAL A 211 -18.95 -6.56 2.66
N GLN A 212 -18.21 -6.19 3.72
CA GLN A 212 -16.85 -6.69 3.93
C GLN A 212 -16.84 -8.22 4.13
N LYS A 213 -17.81 -8.76 4.86
CA LYS A 213 -17.93 -10.21 5.10
C LYS A 213 -18.33 -10.98 3.84
N ASP A 214 -19.17 -10.40 2.99
CA ASP A 214 -19.54 -10.99 1.70
C ASP A 214 -18.32 -11.06 0.77
N LEU A 215 -17.52 -10.01 0.72
CA LEU A 215 -16.26 -9.99 -0.03
C LEU A 215 -15.27 -11.04 0.51
N ILE A 216 -15.13 -11.16 1.84
CA ILE A 216 -14.30 -12.20 2.47
C ILE A 216 -14.75 -13.60 2.06
N SER A 217 -16.06 -13.85 2.05
CA SER A 217 -16.60 -15.14 1.60
C SER A 217 -16.24 -15.42 0.15
N ALA A 218 -16.44 -14.45 -0.74
CA ALA A 218 -16.11 -14.63 -2.16
C ALA A 218 -14.61 -14.84 -2.39
N ILE A 219 -13.75 -14.16 -1.62
CA ILE A 219 -12.31 -14.41 -1.64
C ILE A 219 -12.00 -15.86 -1.23
N ARG A 220 -12.59 -16.35 -0.13
CA ARG A 220 -12.38 -17.74 0.31
C ARG A 220 -12.80 -18.77 -0.72
N ASP A 221 -13.87 -18.50 -1.46
CA ASP A 221 -14.43 -19.41 -2.46
C ASP A 221 -13.53 -19.56 -3.70
N VAL A 222 -12.68 -18.56 -3.97
CA VAL A 222 -11.64 -18.64 -5.02
C VAL A 222 -10.30 -19.12 -4.47
N SER A 223 -10.02 -18.92 -3.17
CA SER A 223 -8.79 -19.37 -2.52
C SER A 223 -8.74 -20.87 -2.22
N VAL A 224 -9.30 -21.75 -3.03
CA VAL A 224 -9.35 -23.19 -2.73
C VAL A 224 -8.21 -23.93 -3.43
N SER A 225 -7.47 -24.74 -2.67
CA SER A 225 -6.47 -25.68 -3.19
C SER A 225 -6.56 -27.00 -2.43
N GLY A 226 -6.58 -28.13 -3.15
CA GLY A 226 -6.73 -29.45 -2.53
C GLY A 226 -8.00 -29.61 -1.66
N GLY A 227 -9.08 -28.90 -2.01
CA GLY A 227 -10.37 -28.95 -1.29
C GLY A 227 -10.41 -28.16 0.02
N LYS A 228 -9.41 -27.32 0.30
CA LYS A 228 -9.39 -26.43 1.48
C LYS A 228 -9.05 -25.00 1.06
N VAL A 229 -9.47 -24.04 1.88
CA VAL A 229 -9.04 -22.64 1.73
C VAL A 229 -7.52 -22.58 1.96
N ASP A 230 -6.78 -22.15 0.94
CA ASP A 230 -5.36 -21.90 0.96
C ASP A 230 -5.03 -20.59 0.23
N LEU A 231 -4.91 -19.51 1.02
CA LEU A 231 -4.56 -18.17 0.53
C LEU A 231 -3.14 -18.09 -0.05
N PHE A 232 -2.28 -19.06 0.27
CA PHE A 232 -0.85 -19.06 -0.05
C PHE A 232 -0.45 -20.26 -0.91
N SER A 233 -1.41 -20.85 -1.62
CA SER A 233 -1.14 -21.97 -2.52
C SER A 233 -0.09 -21.58 -3.58
N ASN A 234 0.91 -22.42 -3.80
CA ASN A 234 1.90 -22.17 -4.87
C ASN A 234 1.28 -22.24 -6.28
N THR A 235 0.11 -22.87 -6.43
CA THR A 235 -0.56 -23.06 -7.73
C THR A 235 -1.83 -22.23 -7.87
N ASN A 236 -2.32 -21.64 -6.76
CA ASN A 236 -3.56 -20.87 -6.73
C ASN A 236 -3.47 -19.64 -5.81
N GLY A 237 -2.26 -19.15 -5.59
CA GLY A 237 -1.96 -18.09 -4.63
C GLY A 237 -2.29 -16.72 -5.18
N HIS A 238 -2.90 -15.90 -4.33
CA HIS A 238 -3.28 -14.54 -4.68
C HIS A 238 -3.33 -13.66 -3.44
N LYS A 239 -3.37 -12.35 -3.65
CA LYS A 239 -3.42 -11.33 -2.59
C LYS A 239 -4.74 -10.58 -2.53
N PHE A 240 -5.84 -11.17 -2.99
CA PHE A 240 -7.18 -10.56 -2.91
C PHE A 240 -7.59 -10.13 -1.50
N TYR A 241 -7.00 -10.71 -0.45
CA TYR A 241 -7.18 -10.21 0.92
C TYR A 241 -6.79 -8.73 1.09
N SER A 242 -5.92 -8.18 0.23
CA SER A 242 -5.53 -6.76 0.20
C SER A 242 -6.61 -5.84 -0.38
N PHE A 243 -7.65 -6.36 -1.03
CA PHE A 243 -8.73 -5.51 -1.52
C PHE A 243 -9.42 -4.77 -0.37
N LEU A 244 -9.59 -5.43 0.78
CA LEU A 244 -10.22 -4.82 1.95
C LEU A 244 -9.41 -3.69 2.58
N SER A 245 -8.08 -3.72 2.47
CA SER A 245 -7.20 -2.66 2.94
C SER A 245 -7.01 -1.53 1.91
N SER A 246 -7.67 -1.62 0.75
CA SER A 246 -7.50 -0.68 -0.36
C SER A 246 -8.51 0.48 -0.37
N GLY A 247 -9.42 0.54 0.60
CA GLY A 247 -10.33 1.68 0.76
C GLY A 247 -11.45 1.75 -0.27
N PHE A 248 -11.79 0.61 -0.86
CA PHE A 248 -12.95 0.48 -1.73
C PHE A 248 -14.24 0.85 -0.99
N SER A 249 -15.11 1.57 -1.69
CA SER A 249 -16.48 1.83 -1.26
C SER A 249 -17.30 0.53 -1.19
N ASP A 250 -18.44 0.57 -0.49
CA ASP A 250 -19.36 -0.57 -0.44
C ASP A 250 -19.82 -1.03 -1.84
N ALA A 251 -20.00 -0.09 -2.78
CA ALA A 251 -20.36 -0.41 -4.15
C ALA A 251 -19.24 -1.16 -4.88
N GLU A 252 -17.99 -0.72 -4.73
CA GLU A 252 -16.82 -1.39 -5.32
C GLU A 252 -16.60 -2.77 -4.69
N MET A 253 -16.73 -2.91 -3.37
CA MET A 253 -16.65 -4.19 -2.68
C MET A 253 -17.76 -5.16 -3.11
N THR A 254 -18.97 -4.66 -3.34
CA THR A 254 -20.09 -5.45 -3.86
C THR A 254 -19.79 -5.95 -5.27
N GLU A 255 -19.24 -5.09 -6.14
CA GLU A 255 -18.87 -5.49 -7.50
C GLU A 255 -17.71 -6.50 -7.51
N LEU A 256 -16.68 -6.30 -6.68
CA LEU A 256 -15.61 -7.28 -6.48
C LEU A 256 -16.15 -8.62 -5.98
N THR A 257 -17.12 -8.59 -5.06
CA THR A 257 -17.79 -9.80 -4.56
C THR A 257 -18.49 -10.55 -5.70
N ARG A 258 -19.21 -9.83 -6.57
CA ARG A 258 -19.89 -10.41 -7.74
C ARG A 258 -18.88 -11.05 -8.71
N LEU A 259 -17.79 -10.34 -9.01
CA LEU A 259 -16.72 -10.83 -9.88
C LEU A 259 -16.06 -12.10 -9.33
N LEU A 260 -15.75 -12.14 -8.04
CA LEU A 260 -15.13 -13.30 -7.41
C LEU A 260 -16.08 -14.50 -7.30
N LYS A 261 -17.38 -14.27 -7.12
CA LYS A 261 -18.39 -15.34 -7.20
C LYS A 261 -18.44 -15.96 -8.60
N ALA A 262 -18.50 -15.11 -9.64
CA ALA A 262 -18.45 -15.57 -11.03
C ALA A 262 -17.13 -16.32 -11.33
N THR A 263 -16.02 -15.87 -10.74
CA THR A 263 -14.71 -16.55 -10.84
C THR A 263 -14.76 -17.94 -10.19
N SER A 264 -15.34 -18.06 -8.99
CA SER A 264 -15.48 -19.36 -8.32
C SER A 264 -16.34 -20.33 -9.15
N ASP A 265 -17.40 -19.83 -9.79
CA ASP A 265 -18.24 -20.65 -10.66
C ASP A 265 -17.49 -21.09 -11.93
N GLU A 266 -16.75 -20.18 -12.56
CA GLU A 266 -15.87 -20.51 -13.70
C GLU A 266 -14.81 -21.57 -13.32
N MET A 267 -14.19 -21.47 -12.15
CA MET A 267 -13.25 -22.48 -11.63
C MET A 267 -13.93 -23.85 -11.49
N LYS A 268 -15.18 -23.91 -11.03
CA LYS A 268 -15.93 -25.17 -10.87
C LYS A 268 -16.27 -25.78 -12.22
N GLU A 269 -16.67 -24.96 -13.19
CA GLU A 269 -17.08 -25.38 -14.54
C GLU A 269 -15.89 -25.84 -15.37
N THR A 270 -14.81 -25.06 -15.38
CA THR A 270 -13.65 -25.28 -16.27
C THR A 270 -12.48 -26.01 -15.64
N LYS A 271 -12.50 -26.20 -14.31
CA LYS A 271 -11.39 -26.77 -13.51
C LYS A 271 -10.09 -25.95 -13.58
N LYS A 272 -10.16 -24.67 -13.98
CA LYS A 272 -9.03 -23.74 -13.98
C LYS A 272 -8.69 -23.26 -12.57
N GLY A 273 -7.45 -22.77 -12.41
CA GLY A 273 -7.04 -22.03 -11.21
C GLY A 273 -7.68 -20.64 -11.17
N THR A 274 -7.60 -19.97 -10.01
CA THR A 274 -8.21 -18.64 -9.78
C THR A 274 -7.76 -17.62 -10.78
N MET A 275 -6.46 -17.56 -11.09
CA MET A 275 -5.91 -16.53 -11.98
C MET A 275 -6.55 -16.63 -13.37
N ASP A 276 -6.50 -17.81 -13.98
CA ASP A 276 -7.04 -18.02 -15.32
C ASP A 276 -8.55 -17.80 -15.35
N ALA A 277 -9.29 -18.36 -14.38
CA ALA A 277 -10.73 -18.18 -14.28
C ALA A 277 -11.13 -16.71 -14.06
N PHE A 278 -10.38 -15.98 -13.23
CA PHE A 278 -10.62 -14.57 -12.96
C PHE A 278 -10.43 -13.74 -14.23
N PHE A 279 -9.38 -14.00 -15.00
CA PHE A 279 -9.15 -13.31 -16.26
C PHE A 279 -10.17 -13.68 -17.34
N ASP A 280 -10.64 -14.92 -17.38
CA ASP A 280 -11.71 -15.32 -18.31
C ASP A 280 -13.03 -14.61 -18.00
N VAL A 281 -13.38 -14.48 -16.72
CA VAL A 281 -14.56 -13.72 -16.28
C VAL A 281 -14.42 -12.24 -16.65
N LEU A 282 -13.26 -11.62 -16.37
CA LEU A 282 -13.02 -10.22 -16.75
C LEU A 282 -13.07 -10.02 -18.26
N GLN A 283 -12.49 -10.93 -19.04
CA GLN A 283 -12.50 -10.88 -20.50
C GLN A 283 -13.93 -10.96 -21.04
N ARG A 284 -14.74 -11.90 -20.53
CA ARG A 284 -16.16 -12.03 -20.88
C ARG A 284 -16.93 -10.74 -20.62
N GLU A 285 -16.71 -10.12 -19.47
CA GLU A 285 -17.34 -8.85 -19.14
C GLU A 285 -16.87 -7.66 -19.98
N ALA A 286 -15.62 -7.70 -20.45
CA ALA A 286 -15.11 -6.71 -21.38
C ALA A 286 -15.77 -6.89 -22.76
N ASP A 287 -15.96 -8.13 -23.20
CA ASP A 287 -16.59 -8.45 -24.49
C ASP A 287 -18.11 -8.18 -24.48
N GLU A 288 -18.77 -8.33 -23.34
CA GLU A 288 -20.18 -7.98 -23.13
C GLU A 288 -20.41 -6.47 -22.87
N ALA A 289 -19.35 -5.66 -22.81
CA ALA A 289 -19.46 -4.23 -22.53
C ALA A 289 -20.20 -3.50 -23.66
N ARG A 290 -21.29 -2.81 -23.30
CA ARG A 290 -22.20 -2.12 -24.24
C ARG A 290 -21.56 -1.00 -25.05
N THR A 291 -20.44 -0.44 -24.60
CA THR A 291 -19.76 0.66 -25.31
C THR A 291 -18.28 0.37 -25.53
N PRO A 292 -17.69 0.83 -26.65
CA PRO A 292 -16.25 0.72 -26.89
C PRO A 292 -15.40 1.33 -25.78
N ALA A 293 -15.85 2.46 -25.20
CA ALA A 293 -15.13 3.13 -24.12
C ALA A 293 -15.11 2.31 -22.82
N THR A 294 -16.24 1.67 -22.45
CA THR A 294 -16.31 0.77 -21.29
C THR A 294 -15.47 -0.48 -21.52
N ARG A 295 -15.53 -1.06 -22.73
CA ARG A 295 -14.71 -2.21 -23.12
C ARG A 295 -13.22 -1.88 -22.99
N GLN A 296 -12.78 -0.76 -23.54
CA GLN A 296 -11.37 -0.35 -23.49
C GLN A 296 -10.88 -0.11 -22.06
N LYS A 297 -11.71 0.47 -21.18
CA LYS A 297 -11.38 0.61 -19.75
C LYS A 297 -11.21 -0.75 -19.07
N LYS A 298 -12.12 -1.71 -19.32
CA LYS A 298 -12.02 -3.07 -18.75
C LYS A 298 -10.79 -3.82 -19.27
N LEU A 299 -10.49 -3.71 -20.57
CA LEU A 299 -9.30 -4.31 -21.18
C LEU A 299 -8.00 -3.71 -20.63
N ALA A 300 -7.93 -2.39 -20.44
CA ALA A 300 -6.77 -1.75 -19.82
C ALA A 300 -6.55 -2.19 -18.36
N LEU A 301 -7.64 -2.39 -17.61
CA LEU A 301 -7.56 -2.95 -16.25
C LEU A 301 -7.06 -4.41 -16.27
N ILE A 302 -7.54 -5.23 -17.22
CA ILE A 302 -7.05 -6.61 -17.40
C ILE A 302 -5.55 -6.60 -17.71
N GLU A 303 -5.10 -5.75 -18.62
CA GLU A 303 -3.69 -5.64 -19.00
C GLU A 303 -2.82 -5.20 -17.83
N TYR A 304 -3.28 -4.22 -17.04
CA TYR A 304 -2.62 -3.84 -15.79
C TYR A 304 -2.55 -5.02 -14.83
N LEU A 305 -3.66 -5.70 -14.53
CA LEU A 305 -3.69 -6.83 -13.58
C LEU A 305 -2.90 -8.07 -14.06
N ARG A 306 -2.66 -8.20 -15.37
CA ARG A 306 -1.80 -9.25 -15.96
C ARG A 306 -0.33 -8.93 -15.88
N ASP A 307 0.04 -7.67 -15.64
CA ASP A 307 1.43 -7.29 -15.46
C ASP A 307 1.98 -8.09 -14.26
N PRO A 308 3.03 -8.91 -14.44
CA PRO A 308 3.61 -9.72 -13.36
C PRO A 308 4.11 -8.88 -12.18
N ASP A 309 4.27 -7.57 -12.34
CA ASP A 309 4.61 -6.64 -11.26
C ASP A 309 3.36 -6.16 -10.48
N THR A 310 2.16 -6.38 -11.01
CA THR A 310 0.91 -6.22 -10.24
C THR A 310 0.75 -7.36 -9.25
N LYS A 311 0.90 -6.99 -7.98
CA LYS A 311 1.10 -7.90 -6.84
C LYS A 311 -0.12 -8.76 -6.46
N CYS A 312 -1.14 -8.86 -7.31
CA CYS A 312 -2.41 -9.55 -7.00
C CYS A 312 -2.32 -11.07 -7.08
N PHE A 313 -1.46 -11.62 -7.95
CA PHE A 313 -1.22 -13.06 -8.05
C PHE A 313 0.24 -13.37 -7.75
N SER A 314 0.50 -14.46 -7.03
CA SER A 314 1.88 -14.95 -6.84
C SER A 314 2.25 -15.88 -8.01
N LYS A 315 3.44 -15.71 -8.57
CA LYS A 315 4.06 -16.72 -9.45
C LYS A 315 4.43 -17.98 -8.66
#